data_AF-A0A7J0D3J9-F1
#
_entry.id   AF-A0A7J0D3J9-F1
#
_cell.length_a   1.000
_cell.length_b   1.000
_cell.length_c   1.000
_cell.angle_alpha   90.00
_cell.angle_beta   90.00
_cell.angle_gamma   90.00
#
_symmetry.space_group_name_H-M   'P 1'
#
loop_
_entity.id
_entity.type
_entity.pdbx_description
1 polymer ?
#
loop_
_entity_poly.entity_id
_entity_poly.type
_entity_poly.pdbx_seq_one_letter_code
_entity_poly.pdbx_strand_id
1 'polypeptide(L)'
;MLPLATLPTEGYGHVILGAPGPILLFRLTPDRIRITFDIPVPGPPQPALIRHLLEEYLPHLPGALRPAARIALTSRMVQWASNTYRPRDFYGRRRCALVGDAVGHNHPLAAHGLSLALLDAEQLAGASHLGAYRRRSRSTSWAPAHVSAVLGRLFLAPDALSTGLRRSLFAEWHGSPLRTQQAMRQLALLDTRRWPLAATFARTAGRTLTDSGESELPALPRRARELLAWGGWLGRTHPPYTEGAPRDHVS
;
A
#
# COMPACT_ATOMS: atom_id res chain seq x y z
N MET A 1 8.60 -33.96 10.06
CA MET A 1 8.12 -33.12 8.93
C MET A 1 7.28 -32.00 9.51
N LEU A 2 7.60 -30.74 9.21
CA LEU A 2 6.63 -29.67 9.46
C LEU A 2 5.44 -29.91 8.52
N PRO A 3 4.18 -29.74 8.98
CA PRO A 3 3.04 -29.81 8.07
C PRO A 3 3.27 -28.80 6.94
N LEU A 4 2.96 -29.19 5.71
CA LEU A 4 3.04 -28.29 4.56
C LEU A 4 2.22 -27.05 4.89
N ALA A 5 2.92 -25.91 5.01
CA ALA A 5 2.29 -24.63 5.21
C ALA A 5 1.37 -24.35 4.01
N THR A 6 0.06 -24.33 4.24
CA THR A 6 -0.96 -24.09 3.23
C THR A 6 -1.44 -22.64 3.31
N LEU A 7 -1.57 -22.01 2.14
CA LEU A 7 -2.21 -20.70 2.06
C LEU A 7 -3.73 -20.84 2.17
N PRO A 8 -4.45 -19.82 2.64
CA PRO A 8 -5.92 -19.81 2.61
C PRO A 8 -6.49 -20.06 1.21
N THR A 9 -5.85 -19.50 0.17
CA THR A 9 -6.21 -19.75 -1.22
C THR A 9 -4.95 -19.71 -2.10
N GLU A 10 -4.53 -20.86 -2.61
CA GLU A 10 -3.39 -20.93 -3.54
C GLU A 10 -3.63 -20.15 -4.82
N GLY A 11 -2.56 -19.65 -5.43
CA GLY A 11 -2.62 -18.81 -6.63
C GLY A 11 -2.91 -17.33 -6.36
N TYR A 12 -3.16 -16.94 -5.11
CA TYR A 12 -3.43 -15.55 -4.73
C TYR A 12 -2.38 -15.01 -3.74
N GLY A 13 -2.12 -13.71 -3.85
CA GLY A 13 -1.52 -12.94 -2.76
C GLY A 13 -2.59 -12.57 -1.74
N HIS A 14 -2.23 -12.55 -0.46
CA HIS A 14 -3.15 -12.20 0.61
C HIS A 14 -2.59 -11.04 1.43
N VAL A 15 -3.50 -10.16 1.82
CA VAL A 15 -3.26 -9.05 2.74
C VAL A 15 -4.10 -9.31 3.98
N ILE A 16 -3.45 -9.53 5.12
CA ILE A 16 -4.12 -9.71 6.41
C ILE A 16 -4.05 -8.40 7.18
N LEU A 17 -5.20 -7.98 7.69
CA LEU A 17 -5.35 -6.83 8.57
C LEU A 17 -5.76 -7.28 9.97
N GLY A 18 -5.46 -6.47 10.98
CA GLY A 18 -5.84 -6.71 12.38
C GLY A 18 -4.66 -6.74 13.34
N ALA A 19 -3.45 -7.03 12.85
CA ALA A 19 -2.21 -6.77 13.57
C ALA A 19 -1.89 -5.25 13.56
N PRO A 20 -0.88 -4.77 14.31
CA PRO A 20 -0.52 -3.35 14.32
C PRO A 20 -0.22 -2.76 12.94
N GLY A 21 0.25 -3.57 11.99
CA GLY A 21 0.35 -3.24 10.57
C GLY A 21 -0.07 -4.41 9.66
N PRO A 22 -0.22 -4.19 8.35
CA PRO A 22 -0.64 -5.24 7.42
C PRO A 22 0.39 -6.36 7.28
N ILE A 23 -0.10 -7.57 7.02
CA ILE A 23 0.74 -8.73 6.70
C ILE A 23 0.47 -9.15 5.27
N LEU A 24 1.52 -9.19 4.45
CA LEU A 24 1.47 -9.68 3.08
C LEU A 24 1.96 -11.13 3.04
N LEU A 25 1.23 -12.00 2.34
CA LEU A 25 1.62 -13.40 2.19
C LEU A 25 1.28 -13.97 0.81
N PHE A 26 2.22 -14.72 0.23
CA PHE A 26 2.04 -15.38 -1.07
C PHE A 26 3.05 -16.51 -1.27
N ARG A 27 2.71 -17.42 -2.19
CA ARG A 27 3.58 -18.52 -2.64
C ARG A 27 4.69 -17.92 -3.52
N LEU A 28 5.95 -18.06 -3.11
CA LEU A 28 7.11 -17.58 -3.87
C LEU A 28 7.63 -18.67 -4.82
N THR A 29 7.70 -19.90 -4.32
CA THR A 29 8.04 -21.13 -5.07
C THR A 29 7.13 -22.26 -4.56
N PRO A 30 7.03 -23.42 -5.23
CA PRO A 30 6.18 -24.52 -4.77
C PRO A 30 6.40 -24.90 -3.29
N ASP A 31 7.64 -24.82 -2.83
CA ASP A 31 8.10 -25.15 -1.48
C ASP A 31 8.23 -23.95 -0.53
N ARG A 32 8.05 -22.70 -1.00
CA ARG A 32 8.29 -21.49 -0.17
C ARG A 32 7.13 -20.51 -0.20
N ILE A 33 6.74 -20.06 0.98
CA ILE A 33 5.82 -18.95 1.20
C ILE A 33 6.64 -17.74 1.70
N ARG A 34 6.42 -16.58 1.10
CA ARG A 34 6.92 -15.30 1.62
C ARG A 34 5.86 -14.71 2.54
N ILE A 35 6.28 -14.28 3.72
CA ILE A 35 5.48 -13.48 4.64
C ILE A 35 6.25 -12.17 4.88
N THR A 36 5.58 -11.04 4.72
CA THR A 36 6.12 -9.72 5.00
C THR A 36 5.24 -9.06 6.06
N PHE A 37 5.84 -8.72 7.19
CA PHE A 37 5.19 -7.97 8.27
C PHE A 37 5.53 -6.50 8.09
N ASP A 38 4.52 -5.66 7.94
CA ASP A 38 4.68 -4.22 7.91
C ASP A 38 4.58 -3.65 9.32
N ILE A 39 5.60 -2.91 9.76
CA ILE A 39 5.75 -2.48 11.15
C ILE A 39 5.64 -0.95 11.18
N PRO A 40 4.56 -0.38 11.76
CA PRO A 40 4.37 1.06 11.82
C PRO A 40 5.52 1.78 12.55
N VAL A 41 5.78 3.03 12.16
CA VAL A 41 6.80 3.89 12.79
C VAL A 41 6.16 4.93 13.72
N PRO A 42 6.64 5.13 14.97
CA PRO A 42 7.77 4.44 15.59
C PRO A 42 7.43 3.00 15.98
N GLY A 43 8.27 2.06 15.55
CA GLY A 43 8.16 0.65 15.91
C GLY A 43 8.95 0.30 17.17
N PRO A 44 8.86 -0.95 17.65
CA PRO A 44 9.69 -1.41 18.76
C PRO A 44 11.18 -1.43 18.36
N PRO A 45 12.10 -1.33 19.34
CA PRO A 45 13.53 -1.37 19.06
C PRO A 45 13.95 -2.73 18.47
N GLN A 46 15.00 -2.75 17.66
CA GLN A 46 15.45 -3.93 16.92
C GLN A 46 15.61 -5.21 17.79
N PRO A 47 16.13 -5.16 19.03
CA PRO A 47 16.24 -6.35 19.89
C PRO A 47 14.88 -6.95 20.31
N ALA A 48 13.82 -6.14 20.38
CA ALA A 48 12.47 -6.56 20.76
C ALA A 48 11.61 -6.96 19.56
N LEU A 49 12.10 -6.77 18.33
CA LEU A 49 11.31 -6.87 17.11
C LEU A 49 10.78 -8.30 16.86
N ILE A 50 11.61 -9.32 17.08
CA ILE A 50 11.16 -10.73 16.95
C ILE A 50 10.08 -11.06 17.98
N ARG A 51 10.26 -10.61 19.22
CA ARG A 51 9.26 -10.81 20.28
C ARG A 51 7.94 -10.13 19.90
N HIS A 52 8.01 -8.89 19.42
CA HIS A 52 6.85 -8.16 18.94
C HIS A 52 6.14 -8.87 17.78
N LEU A 53 6.86 -9.41 16.80
CA LEU A 53 6.27 -10.20 15.72
C LEU A 53 5.57 -11.48 16.24
N LEU A 54 6.15 -12.14 17.24
CA LEU A 54 5.58 -13.34 17.86
C LEU A 54 4.32 -13.06 18.69
N GLU A 55 4.27 -11.91 19.37
CA GLU A 55 3.18 -11.52 20.27
C GLU A 55 2.04 -10.81 19.52
N GLU A 56 2.37 -9.87 18.63
CA GLU A 56 1.39 -8.94 18.03
C GLU A 56 1.00 -9.27 16.59
N TYR A 57 1.81 -10.05 15.85
CA TYR A 57 1.50 -10.37 14.44
C TYR A 57 1.14 -11.84 14.23
N LEU A 58 1.89 -12.76 14.85
CA LEU A 58 1.70 -14.19 14.70
C LEU A 58 0.26 -14.68 15.00
N PRO A 59 -0.48 -14.13 16.00
CA PRO A 59 -1.87 -14.51 16.24
C PRO A 59 -2.81 -14.21 15.07
N HIS A 60 -2.48 -13.22 14.23
CA HIS A 60 -3.30 -12.82 13.09
C HIS A 60 -3.04 -13.67 11.83
N LEU A 61 -1.98 -14.47 11.80
CA LEU A 61 -1.73 -15.39 10.69
C LEU A 61 -2.77 -16.54 10.68
N PRO A 62 -3.05 -17.12 9.50
CA PRO A 62 -3.85 -18.34 9.38
C PRO A 62 -3.23 -19.46 10.21
N GLY A 63 -4.06 -20.24 10.90
CA GLY A 63 -3.61 -21.28 11.84
C GLY A 63 -2.57 -22.24 11.25
N ALA A 64 -2.74 -22.62 9.99
CA ALA A 64 -1.82 -23.51 9.25
C ALA A 64 -0.40 -22.93 9.07
N LEU A 65 -0.26 -21.60 9.06
CA LEU A 65 1.02 -20.92 8.86
C LEU A 65 1.74 -20.60 10.17
N ARG A 66 1.02 -20.53 11.30
CA ARG A 66 1.60 -20.10 12.59
C ARG A 66 2.79 -20.95 13.06
N PRO A 67 2.77 -22.29 13.00
CA PRO A 67 3.91 -23.09 13.44
C PRO A 67 5.17 -22.83 12.60
N ALA A 68 5.03 -22.81 11.27
CA ALA A 68 6.14 -22.56 10.35
C ALA A 68 6.68 -21.12 10.50
N ALA A 69 5.79 -20.13 10.63
CA ALA A 69 6.18 -18.74 10.83
C ALA A 69 6.91 -18.54 12.16
N ARG A 70 6.44 -19.17 13.25
CA ARG A 70 7.13 -19.13 14.55
C ARG A 70 8.56 -19.63 14.43
N ILE A 71 8.75 -20.79 13.81
CA ILE A 71 10.09 -21.37 13.60
C ILE A 71 10.96 -20.42 12.79
N ALA A 72 10.46 -19.90 11.67
CA ALA A 72 11.21 -18.97 10.81
C ALA A 72 11.66 -17.70 11.57
N LEU A 73 10.77 -17.13 12.39
CA LEU A 73 11.08 -15.97 13.24
C LEU A 73 12.15 -16.29 14.29
N THR A 74 12.02 -17.42 14.99
CA THR A 74 12.98 -17.82 16.04
C THR A 74 14.34 -18.25 15.50
N SER A 75 14.37 -18.81 14.28
CA SER A 75 15.60 -19.24 13.59
C SER A 75 16.29 -18.09 12.86
N ARG A 76 15.88 -16.83 13.07
CA ARG A 76 16.44 -15.61 12.45
C ARG A 76 16.47 -15.63 10.92
N MET A 77 15.52 -16.32 10.29
CA MET A 77 15.32 -16.27 8.82
C MET A 77 14.56 -15.00 8.41
N VAL A 78 14.93 -13.85 8.97
CA VAL A 78 14.22 -12.57 8.80
C VAL A 78 15.11 -11.57 8.09
N GLN A 79 14.57 -10.94 7.06
CA GLN A 79 15.19 -9.82 6.37
C GLN A 79 14.46 -8.54 6.75
N TRP A 80 15.23 -7.50 7.09
CA TRP A 80 14.70 -6.20 7.44
C TRP A 80 14.86 -5.25 6.25
N ALA A 81 13.80 -4.49 5.95
CA ALA A 81 13.81 -3.45 4.95
C ALA A 81 13.14 -2.20 5.52
N SER A 82 13.71 -1.03 5.24
CA SER A 82 13.07 0.24 5.57
C SER A 82 12.16 0.66 4.42
N ASN A 83 10.89 0.92 4.72
CA ASN A 83 9.97 1.54 3.79
C ASN A 83 10.18 3.04 3.82
N THR A 84 10.97 3.55 2.87
CA THR A 84 11.10 4.99 2.63
C THR A 84 10.20 5.40 1.46
N TYR A 85 9.78 6.65 1.46
CA TYR A 85 9.07 7.24 0.33
C TYR A 85 9.93 8.27 -0.35
N ARG A 86 9.96 8.21 -1.67
CA ARG A 86 10.57 9.24 -2.49
C ARG A 86 9.62 9.57 -3.64
N PRO A 87 9.13 10.82 -3.72
CA PRO A 87 8.25 11.21 -4.81
C PRO A 87 8.98 11.06 -6.16
N ARG A 88 8.25 10.63 -7.18
CA ARG A 88 8.78 10.42 -8.54
C ARG A 88 8.84 11.73 -9.31
N ASP A 89 9.82 12.57 -9.01
CA ASP A 89 9.92 13.95 -9.51
C ASP A 89 11.11 14.20 -10.45
N PHE A 90 12.25 13.53 -10.24
CA PHE A 90 13.47 13.69 -11.01
C PHE A 90 13.77 12.45 -11.88
N TYR A 91 13.69 12.62 -13.19
CA TYR A 91 13.84 11.54 -14.18
C TYR A 91 15.21 11.54 -14.87
N GLY A 92 16.15 12.36 -14.38
CA GLY A 92 17.47 12.57 -14.98
C GLY A 92 17.65 13.95 -15.60
N ARG A 93 18.80 14.14 -16.26
CA ARG A 93 19.23 15.40 -16.88
C ARG A 93 20.18 15.14 -18.06
N ARG A 94 20.03 15.91 -19.13
CA ARG A 94 20.86 15.83 -20.36
C ARG A 94 20.86 14.40 -20.94
N ARG A 95 22.01 13.74 -20.98
CA ARG A 95 22.22 12.40 -21.53
C ARG A 95 22.06 11.28 -20.50
N CYS A 96 21.69 11.62 -19.26
CA CYS A 96 21.45 10.65 -18.20
C CYS A 96 19.95 10.62 -17.87
N ALA A 97 19.35 9.43 -17.93
CA ALA A 97 17.98 9.16 -17.51
C ALA A 97 18.01 8.25 -16.28
N LEU A 98 17.08 8.47 -15.36
CA LEU A 98 16.84 7.59 -14.21
C LEU A 98 15.59 6.75 -14.48
N VAL A 99 15.59 5.52 -13.98
CA VAL A 99 14.47 4.56 -14.08
C VAL A 99 14.27 3.84 -12.75
N GLY A 100 13.08 3.28 -12.53
CA GLY A 100 12.77 2.51 -11.32
C GLY A 100 12.88 3.35 -10.05
N ASP A 101 13.39 2.75 -8.98
CA ASP A 101 13.46 3.39 -7.66
C ASP A 101 14.42 4.59 -7.62
N ALA A 102 15.34 4.70 -8.58
CA ALA A 102 16.20 5.89 -8.73
C ALA A 102 15.39 7.18 -9.02
N VAL A 103 14.23 7.03 -9.66
CA VAL A 103 13.29 8.14 -9.89
C VAL A 103 12.48 8.44 -8.62
N GLY A 104 12.19 7.42 -7.82
CA GLY A 104 11.41 7.49 -6.59
C GLY A 104 10.60 6.22 -6.35
N HIS A 105 10.22 5.96 -5.11
CA HIS A 105 9.56 4.73 -4.68
C HIS A 105 8.41 5.05 -3.72
N ASN A 106 7.39 4.19 -3.73
CA ASN A 106 6.20 4.29 -2.89
C ASN A 106 6.17 3.17 -1.86
N HIS A 107 5.19 3.21 -0.95
CA HIS A 107 4.91 2.11 -0.04
C HIS A 107 4.73 0.77 -0.81
N PRO A 108 5.41 -0.33 -0.41
CA PRO A 108 5.47 -1.58 -1.18
C PRO A 108 4.17 -2.41 -1.13
N LEU A 109 3.19 -2.00 -0.33
CA LEU A 109 1.92 -2.72 -0.10
C LEU A 109 1.15 -3.06 -1.39
N ALA A 110 1.20 -2.20 -2.40
CA ALA A 110 0.57 -2.45 -3.70
C ALA A 110 1.50 -3.10 -4.74
N ALA A 111 2.74 -3.42 -4.36
CA ALA A 111 3.74 -4.10 -5.19
C ALA A 111 4.03 -3.45 -6.57
N HIS A 112 3.83 -2.14 -6.70
CA HIS A 112 3.98 -1.43 -7.99
C HIS A 112 5.44 -1.19 -8.43
N GLY A 113 6.43 -1.31 -7.54
CA GLY A 113 7.81 -0.84 -7.79
C GLY A 113 8.47 -1.44 -9.03
N LEU A 114 8.53 -2.77 -9.11
CA LEU A 114 9.14 -3.47 -10.25
C LEU A 114 8.40 -3.18 -11.56
N SER A 115 7.07 -3.18 -11.53
CA SER A 115 6.26 -2.89 -12.71
C SER A 115 6.46 -1.45 -13.19
N LEU A 116 6.59 -0.47 -12.28
CA LEU A 116 6.93 0.91 -12.63
C LEU A 116 8.35 1.01 -13.21
N ALA A 117 9.31 0.24 -12.72
CA ALA A 117 10.67 0.21 -13.26
C ALA A 117 10.70 -0.34 -14.70
N LEU A 118 9.94 -1.40 -14.98
CA LEU A 118 9.79 -1.94 -16.34
C LEU A 118 9.09 -0.95 -17.26
N LEU A 119 8.00 -0.33 -16.80
CA LEU A 119 7.30 0.72 -17.54
C LEU A 119 8.21 1.92 -17.81
N ASP A 120 9.10 2.29 -16.90
CA ASP A 120 10.07 3.34 -17.15
C ASP A 120 11.04 2.98 -18.27
N ALA A 121 11.58 1.77 -18.25
CA ALA A 121 12.52 1.29 -19.27
C ALA A 121 11.86 1.30 -20.66
N GLU A 122 10.63 0.78 -20.77
CA GLU A 122 9.85 0.80 -22.01
C GLU A 122 9.59 2.23 -22.49
N GLN A 123 9.11 3.11 -21.61
CA GLN A 123 8.79 4.49 -21.97
C GLN A 123 10.03 5.31 -22.33
N LEU A 124 11.16 5.04 -21.69
CA LEU A 124 12.44 5.68 -22.01
C LEU A 124 12.93 5.22 -23.39
N ALA A 125 12.86 3.92 -23.67
CA ALA A 125 13.24 3.36 -24.97
C ALA A 125 12.39 3.92 -26.12
N GLY A 126 11.09 4.16 -25.88
CA GLY A 126 10.17 4.74 -26.87
C GLY A 126 10.14 6.28 -26.91
N ALA A 127 10.94 6.97 -26.10
CA ALA A 127 10.91 8.44 -26.02
C ALA A 127 11.91 9.09 -26.99
N SER A 128 11.45 10.11 -27.73
CA SER A 128 12.34 10.91 -28.60
C SER A 128 13.33 11.78 -27.83
N HIS A 129 13.01 12.13 -26.58
CA HIS A 129 13.88 12.90 -25.69
C HIS A 129 13.42 12.73 -24.23
N LEU A 130 14.31 13.06 -23.28
CA LEU A 130 14.07 12.89 -21.84
C LEU A 130 12.78 13.56 -21.34
N GLY A 131 12.47 14.75 -21.87
CA GLY A 131 11.22 15.45 -21.54
C GLY A 131 9.94 14.68 -21.93
N ALA A 132 9.95 13.89 -23.01
CA ALA A 132 8.81 13.07 -23.43
C ALA A 132 8.64 11.87 -22.49
N TYR A 133 9.74 11.19 -22.17
CA TYR A 133 9.81 10.14 -21.14
C TYR A 133 9.23 10.64 -19.81
N ARG A 134 9.77 11.76 -19.29
CA ARG A 134 9.32 12.37 -18.02
C ARG A 134 7.82 12.65 -17.97
N ARG A 135 7.25 13.20 -19.05
CA ARG A 135 5.81 13.51 -19.10
C ARG A 135 4.97 12.24 -19.04
N ARG A 136 5.35 11.22 -19.82
CA ARG A 136 4.63 9.94 -19.88
C ARG A 136 4.74 9.19 -18.55
N SER A 137 5.94 9.01 -18.02
CA SER A 137 6.13 8.30 -16.75
C SER A 137 5.42 8.98 -15.59
N ARG A 138 5.47 10.33 -15.49
CA ARG A 138 4.71 11.06 -14.46
C ARG A 138 3.20 10.83 -14.55
N SER A 139 2.66 10.73 -15.76
CA SER A 139 1.23 10.45 -15.96
C SER A 139 0.91 9.03 -15.50
N THR A 140 1.68 8.04 -15.96
CA THR A 140 1.48 6.61 -15.67
C THR A 140 1.69 6.28 -14.18
N SER A 141 2.64 6.93 -13.51
CA SER A 141 2.97 6.67 -12.11
C SER A 141 2.07 7.39 -11.11
N TRP A 142 1.17 8.28 -11.56
CA TRP A 142 0.33 9.07 -10.65
C TRP A 142 -0.63 8.19 -9.84
N ALA A 143 -1.49 7.40 -10.52
CA ALA A 143 -2.48 6.58 -9.81
C ALA A 143 -1.81 5.51 -8.93
N PRO A 144 -0.76 4.80 -9.37
CA PRO A 144 -0.05 3.82 -8.55
C PRO A 144 0.52 4.41 -7.26
N ALA A 145 1.10 5.61 -7.32
CA ALA A 145 1.61 6.30 -6.15
C ALA A 145 0.48 6.63 -5.15
N HIS A 146 -0.65 7.13 -5.66
CA HIS A 146 -1.80 7.47 -4.83
C HIS A 146 -2.49 6.23 -4.25
N VAL A 147 -2.63 5.14 -5.02
CA VAL A 147 -3.15 3.86 -4.52
C VAL A 147 -2.27 3.33 -3.38
N SER A 148 -0.94 3.30 -3.56
CA SER A 148 -0.02 2.89 -2.49
C SER A 148 -0.18 3.75 -1.23
N ALA A 149 -0.29 5.07 -1.37
CA ALA A 149 -0.46 5.98 -0.24
C ALA A 149 -1.82 5.83 0.45
N VAL A 150 -2.90 5.68 -0.32
CA VAL A 150 -4.25 5.43 0.21
C VAL A 150 -4.27 4.12 1.00
N LEU A 151 -3.74 3.03 0.43
CA LEU A 151 -3.72 1.73 1.10
C LEU A 151 -2.83 1.73 2.34
N GLY A 152 -1.64 2.33 2.26
CA GLY A 152 -0.77 2.48 3.43
C GLY A 152 -1.50 3.19 4.57
N ARG A 153 -2.09 4.36 4.28
CA ARG A 153 -2.85 5.11 5.30
C ARG A 153 -4.06 4.34 5.82
N LEU A 154 -4.86 3.72 4.94
CA LEU A 154 -6.06 2.98 5.35
C LEU A 154 -5.74 1.74 6.20
N PHE A 155 -4.60 1.09 5.94
CA PHE A 155 -4.28 -0.18 6.60
C PHE A 155 -3.42 0.02 7.85
N LEU A 156 -2.65 1.11 7.93
CA LEU A 156 -1.81 1.44 9.08
C LEU A 156 -2.51 2.35 10.10
N ALA A 157 -3.44 3.22 9.69
CA ALA A 157 -4.04 4.18 10.61
C ALA A 157 -5.15 3.54 11.48
N PRO A 158 -5.06 3.61 12.82
CA PRO A 158 -6.06 3.04 13.72
C PRO A 158 -7.26 3.97 13.97
N ASP A 159 -7.28 5.17 13.40
CA ASP A 159 -8.31 6.17 13.68
C ASP A 159 -9.71 5.74 13.20
N ALA A 160 -10.74 6.32 13.83
CA ALA A 160 -12.13 5.96 13.57
C ALA A 160 -12.55 6.22 12.10
N LEU A 161 -12.04 7.29 11.49
CA LEU A 161 -12.34 7.63 10.11
C LEU A 161 -11.72 6.62 9.14
N SER A 162 -10.43 6.30 9.31
CA SER A 162 -9.75 5.28 8.50
C SER A 162 -10.39 3.91 8.68
N THR A 163 -10.86 3.57 9.89
CA THR A 163 -11.63 2.35 10.14
C THR A 163 -12.97 2.34 9.40
N GLY A 164 -13.72 3.46 9.42
CA GLY A 164 -14.96 3.61 8.67
C GLY A 164 -14.75 3.47 7.15
N LEU A 165 -13.75 4.17 6.61
CA LEU A 165 -13.37 4.09 5.20
C LEU A 165 -13.00 2.67 4.80
N ARG A 166 -12.21 1.98 5.62
CA ARG A 166 -11.81 0.58 5.38
C ARG A 166 -13.01 -0.36 5.38
N ARG A 167 -13.95 -0.22 6.32
CA ARG A 167 -15.20 -1.01 6.35
C ARG A 167 -16.05 -0.77 5.10
N SER A 168 -16.26 0.49 4.73
CA SER A 168 -17.03 0.85 3.54
C SER A 168 -16.37 0.34 2.25
N LEU A 169 -15.03 0.38 2.18
CA LEU A 169 -14.26 -0.16 1.05
C LEU A 169 -14.43 -1.67 0.92
N PHE A 170 -14.26 -2.41 2.02
CA PHE A 170 -14.47 -3.87 1.99
C PHE A 170 -15.91 -4.23 1.67
N ALA A 171 -16.90 -3.52 2.21
CA ALA A 171 -18.31 -3.75 1.86
C ALA A 171 -18.57 -3.53 0.35
N GLU A 172 -17.92 -2.53 -0.27
CA GLU A 172 -17.99 -2.31 -1.71
C GLU A 172 -17.38 -3.47 -2.51
N TRP A 173 -16.24 -4.00 -2.10
CA TRP A 173 -15.59 -5.14 -2.76
C TRP A 173 -16.39 -6.43 -2.62
N HIS A 174 -16.91 -6.74 -1.43
CA HIS A 174 -17.72 -7.95 -1.22
C HIS A 174 -19.07 -7.86 -1.93
N GLY A 175 -19.68 -6.67 -1.98
CA GLY A 175 -21.02 -6.48 -2.54
C GLY A 175 -21.07 -6.27 -4.06
N SER A 176 -19.93 -6.11 -4.74
CA SER A 176 -19.95 -5.81 -6.18
C SER A 176 -18.71 -6.34 -6.93
N PRO A 177 -18.86 -7.39 -7.76
CA PRO A 177 -17.79 -7.91 -8.61
C PRO A 177 -17.16 -6.84 -9.52
N LEU A 178 -17.98 -5.93 -10.06
CA LEU A 178 -17.52 -4.79 -10.86
C LEU A 178 -16.51 -3.91 -10.11
N ARG A 179 -16.75 -3.64 -8.82
CA ARG A 179 -15.91 -2.76 -8.00
C ARG A 179 -14.62 -3.44 -7.62
N THR A 180 -14.69 -4.73 -7.30
CA THR A 180 -13.51 -5.57 -7.10
C THR A 180 -12.65 -5.62 -8.36
N GLN A 181 -13.26 -5.83 -9.53
CA GLN A 181 -12.53 -5.81 -10.79
C GLN A 181 -11.89 -4.44 -11.07
N GLN A 182 -12.59 -3.34 -10.80
CA GLN A 182 -12.03 -1.98 -10.93
C GLN A 182 -10.81 -1.78 -10.03
N ALA A 183 -10.90 -2.17 -8.75
CA ALA A 183 -9.78 -2.09 -7.82
C ALA A 183 -8.59 -2.96 -8.26
N MET A 184 -8.86 -4.20 -8.72
CA MET A 184 -7.82 -5.09 -9.23
C MET A 184 -7.12 -4.54 -10.47
N ARG A 185 -7.86 -3.87 -11.37
CA ARG A 185 -7.24 -3.19 -12.52
C ARG A 185 -6.30 -2.07 -12.11
N GLN A 186 -6.62 -1.32 -11.05
CA GLN A 186 -5.75 -0.27 -10.53
C GLN A 186 -4.49 -0.85 -9.88
N LEU A 187 -4.64 -1.89 -9.06
CA LEU A 187 -3.52 -2.63 -8.43
C LEU A 187 -2.61 -3.32 -9.46
N ALA A 188 -3.19 -3.84 -10.54
CA ALA A 188 -2.46 -4.47 -11.62
C ALA A 188 -1.87 -3.47 -12.64
N LEU A 189 -1.96 -2.16 -12.38
CA LEU A 189 -1.53 -1.08 -13.28
C LEU A 189 -2.22 -1.09 -14.67
N LEU A 190 -3.35 -1.80 -14.80
CA LEU A 190 -4.17 -1.85 -16.02
C LEU A 190 -5.12 -0.64 -16.14
N ASP A 191 -5.27 0.13 -15.07
CA ASP A 191 -5.97 1.41 -15.06
C ASP A 191 -5.17 2.44 -14.24
N THR A 192 -4.39 3.26 -14.94
CA THR A 192 -3.55 4.32 -14.34
C THR A 192 -4.22 5.70 -14.35
N ARG A 193 -5.52 5.76 -14.69
CA ARG A 193 -6.26 7.02 -14.79
C ARG A 193 -6.58 7.58 -13.40
N ARG A 194 -6.67 8.91 -13.32
CA ARG A 194 -6.94 9.63 -12.07
C ARG A 194 -8.39 9.50 -11.62
N TRP A 195 -9.32 9.64 -12.56
CA TRP A 195 -10.75 9.70 -12.28
C TRP A 195 -11.32 8.44 -11.63
N PRO A 196 -10.99 7.21 -12.06
CA PRO A 196 -11.45 6.00 -11.38
C PRO A 196 -11.05 5.95 -9.91
N LEU A 197 -9.82 6.39 -9.57
CA LEU A 197 -9.35 6.43 -8.18
C LEU A 197 -10.14 7.46 -7.36
N ALA A 198 -10.28 8.68 -7.89
CA ALA A 198 -11.05 9.74 -7.24
C ALA A 198 -12.51 9.33 -7.03
N ALA A 199 -13.12 8.67 -8.02
CA ALA A 199 -14.48 8.19 -7.95
C ALA A 199 -14.64 7.08 -6.89
N THR A 200 -13.68 6.16 -6.78
CA THR A 200 -13.68 5.13 -5.72
C THR A 200 -13.58 5.78 -4.35
N PHE A 201 -12.65 6.71 -4.16
CA PHE A 201 -12.53 7.43 -2.89
C PHE A 201 -13.82 8.17 -2.52
N ALA A 202 -14.41 8.93 -3.46
CA ALA A 202 -15.64 9.68 -3.21
C ALA A 202 -16.82 8.77 -2.82
N ARG A 203 -16.96 7.61 -3.48
CA ARG A 203 -18.00 6.62 -3.14
C ARG A 203 -17.77 6.03 -1.74
N THR A 204 -16.55 5.60 -1.44
CA THR A 204 -16.20 5.04 -0.13
C THR A 204 -16.44 6.08 0.98
N ALA A 205 -15.99 7.32 0.78
CA ALA A 205 -16.20 8.43 1.72
C ALA A 205 -17.68 8.74 1.92
N GLY A 206 -18.48 8.76 0.84
CA GLY A 206 -19.92 8.95 0.91
C GLY A 206 -20.62 7.87 1.74
N ARG A 207 -20.26 6.60 1.54
CA ARG A 207 -20.79 5.48 2.35
C ARG A 207 -20.38 5.57 3.81
N THR A 208 -19.14 5.96 4.09
CA THR A 208 -18.68 6.15 5.48
C THR A 208 -19.48 7.25 6.18
N LEU A 209 -19.86 8.32 5.48
CA LEU A 209 -20.73 9.35 6.03
C LEU A 209 -22.15 8.85 6.34
N THR A 210 -22.70 7.95 5.51
CA THR A 210 -24.08 7.44 5.67
C THR A 210 -24.20 6.26 6.64
N ASP A 211 -23.21 5.37 6.71
CA ASP A 211 -23.27 4.11 7.47
C ASP A 211 -23.00 4.28 8.97
N SER A 212 -22.55 5.47 9.39
CA SER A 212 -22.03 5.68 10.74
C SER A 212 -23.09 5.68 11.86
N GLY A 213 -24.37 5.45 11.58
CA GLY A 213 -25.46 5.29 12.57
C GLY A 213 -25.77 6.50 13.46
N GLU A 214 -24.86 7.48 13.56
CA GLU A 214 -25.06 8.77 14.18
C GLU A 214 -25.88 9.65 13.22
N SER A 215 -27.21 9.58 13.36
CA SER A 215 -28.16 10.46 12.68
C SER A 215 -28.17 11.89 13.25
N GLU A 216 -27.03 12.35 13.78
CA GLU A 216 -26.87 13.72 14.27
C GLU A 216 -26.35 14.61 13.13
N LEU A 217 -27.28 15.29 12.45
CA LEU A 217 -27.01 16.40 11.53
C LEU A 217 -25.87 17.36 11.98
N PRO A 218 -25.68 17.69 13.29
CA PRO A 218 -24.55 18.52 13.71
C PRO A 218 -23.15 17.90 13.58
N ALA A 219 -23.00 16.57 13.44
CA ALA A 219 -21.70 15.90 13.31
C ALA A 219 -21.16 15.83 11.86
N LEU A 220 -22.05 15.98 10.86
CA LEU A 220 -21.71 15.97 9.43
C LEU A 220 -20.63 17.00 9.02
N PRO A 221 -20.71 18.29 9.40
CA PRO A 221 -19.70 19.27 8.99
C PRO A 221 -18.32 19.02 9.61
N ARG A 222 -18.24 18.35 10.77
CA ARG A 222 -16.96 17.92 11.36
C ARG A 222 -16.37 16.77 10.54
N ARG A 223 -17.15 15.73 10.26
CA ARG A 223 -16.68 14.56 9.47
C ARG A 223 -16.34 14.92 8.03
N ALA A 224 -17.09 15.82 7.41
CA ALA A 224 -16.75 16.33 6.09
C ALA A 224 -15.38 17.04 6.09
N ARG A 225 -15.09 17.85 7.13
CA ARG A 225 -13.76 18.46 7.31
C ARG A 225 -12.67 17.41 7.54
N GLU A 226 -12.94 16.38 8.33
CA GLU A 226 -11.98 15.28 8.56
C GLU A 226 -11.71 14.49 7.27
N LEU A 227 -12.73 14.21 6.45
CA LEU A 227 -12.57 13.59 5.14
C LEU A 227 -11.80 14.47 4.14
N LEU A 228 -12.07 15.78 4.14
CA LEU A 228 -11.31 16.73 3.34
C LEU A 228 -9.85 16.81 3.81
N ALA A 229 -9.58 16.76 5.11
CA ALA A 229 -8.22 16.69 5.63
C ALA A 229 -7.55 15.32 5.31
N TRP A 230 -8.34 14.24 5.33
CA TRP A 230 -7.86 12.89 5.02
C TRP A 230 -7.53 12.74 3.55
N GLY A 231 -8.37 13.23 2.63
CA GLY A 231 -8.28 13.01 1.18
C GLY A 231 -7.90 14.23 0.36
N GLY A 232 -7.75 15.42 0.96
CA GLY A 232 -7.47 16.67 0.25
C GLY A 232 -6.15 16.71 -0.50
N TRP A 233 -5.28 15.74 -0.26
CA TRP A 233 -4.05 15.54 -1.01
C TRP A 233 -4.21 14.70 -2.27
N LEU A 234 -5.35 14.04 -2.49
CA LEU A 234 -5.62 13.25 -3.70
C LEU A 234 -5.61 14.10 -4.97
N GLY A 235 -5.72 15.43 -4.87
CA GLY A 235 -5.55 16.35 -5.99
C GLY A 235 -4.09 16.78 -6.25
N ARG A 236 -3.14 16.39 -5.39
CA ARG A 236 -1.74 16.82 -5.50
C ARG A 236 -0.99 16.03 -6.58
N THR A 237 0.15 16.56 -6.99
CA THR A 237 1.08 15.86 -7.90
C THR A 237 1.64 14.60 -7.26
N HIS A 238 1.92 14.67 -5.96
CA HIS A 238 2.46 13.59 -5.15
C HIS A 238 1.63 13.45 -3.87
N PRO A 239 1.34 12.20 -3.44
CA PRO A 239 0.72 11.98 -2.15
C PRO A 239 1.66 12.46 -1.02
N PRO A 240 1.11 12.87 0.12
CA PRO A 240 1.88 13.15 1.31
C PRO A 240 2.34 11.82 1.87
N TYR A 241 3.59 11.75 2.31
CA TYR A 241 4.04 10.61 3.09
C TYR A 241 3.86 10.91 4.56
N THR A 242 3.05 10.09 5.21
CA THR A 242 2.89 10.10 6.67
C THR A 242 3.46 8.80 7.19
N GLU A 243 4.74 8.83 7.58
CA GLU A 243 5.30 8.05 8.69
C GLU A 243 6.72 8.52 9.03
N GLY A 244 6.84 9.25 10.14
CA GLY A 244 7.93 9.13 11.12
C GLY A 244 9.42 9.33 10.77
N ALA A 245 9.84 9.53 9.52
CA ALA A 245 11.25 9.79 9.21
C ALA A 245 11.60 11.28 9.31
N PRO A 246 12.71 11.67 9.97
CA PRO A 246 13.15 13.06 9.99
C PRO A 246 13.39 13.55 8.56
N ARG A 247 13.06 14.82 8.32
CA ARG A 247 13.47 15.55 7.12
C ARG A 247 14.97 15.84 7.21
N ASP A 248 15.81 14.81 7.19
CA ASP A 248 17.25 15.02 7.17
C ASP A 248 17.69 15.30 5.73
N HIS A 249 17.89 16.59 5.49
CA HIS A 249 18.89 17.21 4.62
C HIS A 249 19.14 16.56 3.25
N VAL A 250 18.54 17.16 2.22
CA VAL A 250 19.24 17.31 0.94
C VAL A 250 19.61 18.79 0.82
N SER A 251 20.82 19.10 1.26
CA SER A 251 21.60 20.24 0.78
C SER A 251 22.05 19.99 -0.65
#